data_AF-A0A9E2YCU8-F1
#
_entry.id   AF-A0A9E2YCU8-F1
#
_cell.length_a   1.000
_cell.length_b   1.000
_cell.length_c   1.000
_cell.angle_alpha   90.00
_cell.angle_beta   90.00
_cell.angle_gamma   90.00
#
_symmetry.space_group_name_H-M   'P 1'
#
loop_
_entity.id
_entity.type
_entity.pdbx_description
1 polymer ?
#
loop_
_entity_poly.entity_id
_entity_poly.type
_entity_poly.pdbx_seq_one_letter_code
_entity_poly.pdbx_strand_id
1 'polypeptide(L)'
;VIGLMLQNSVGQIVSGLFMLFEQPFKIDEWLDTGTVRGRVIEVNWRAVHIDTGSGVRITPNSMLATTAFTNLSRPAGAHKVAMTTNFSSADAPDQVCEMLTRVARALPQLKLGGVPRSVPLGAGEYRTSIGVDSPADAGAAKATFLRWIWYAARRANLHLDDADDDFSSPERVDHALHSVVSPTLRLSTDQQRSLRAFARIVRYGAEEIVEYTGEVPAAMTFLISGRVQLTTTADDGSIVPISTLEEGSFLGLTALTRQPNLATAYALEEVTALELDRQHVEQLVMREPFLLQNFGHILEERRSKVRNAGTVSGPGKPAAAARG
;
A
#
# COMPACT_ATOMS: atom_id res chain seq x y z
N VAL A 1 -9.57 55.84 30.78
CA VAL A 1 -8.43 55.29 30.00
C VAL A 1 -8.05 53.88 30.43
N ILE A 2 -7.81 53.60 31.71
CA ILE A 2 -7.50 52.24 32.23
C ILE A 2 -8.59 51.20 31.90
N GLY A 3 -9.88 51.55 32.06
CA GLY A 3 -11.00 50.66 31.72
C GLY A 3 -11.10 50.29 30.22
N LEU A 4 -10.63 51.15 29.32
CA LEU A 4 -10.63 50.88 27.87
C LEU A 4 -9.51 49.91 27.48
N MET A 5 -8.37 49.96 28.20
CA MET A 5 -7.26 49.02 28.00
C MET A 5 -7.56 47.62 28.57
N LEU A 6 -8.29 47.54 29.69
CA LEU A 6 -8.70 46.27 30.32
C LEU A 6 -9.83 45.55 29.59
N GLN A 7 -10.71 46.26 28.88
CA GLN A 7 -11.83 45.67 28.14
C GLN A 7 -11.35 44.58 27.16
N ASN A 8 -10.27 44.83 26.43
CA ASN A 8 -9.71 43.86 25.50
C ASN A 8 -9.12 42.64 26.23
N SER A 9 -8.43 42.82 27.35
CA SER A 9 -7.83 41.71 28.10
C SER A 9 -8.89 40.82 28.77
N VAL A 10 -9.96 41.40 29.33
CA VAL A 10 -11.04 40.65 29.97
C VAL A 10 -11.80 39.80 28.96
N GLY A 11 -12.12 40.35 27.79
CA GLY A 11 -12.80 39.58 26.73
C GLY A 11 -12.01 38.36 26.27
N GLN A 12 -10.68 38.47 26.21
CA GLN A 12 -9.78 37.39 25.79
C GLN A 12 -9.71 36.27 26.85
N ILE A 13 -9.73 36.61 28.13
CA ILE A 13 -9.78 35.65 29.24
C ILE A 13 -11.11 34.91 29.25
N VAL A 14 -12.23 35.65 29.14
CA VAL A 14 -13.58 35.07 29.14
C VAL A 14 -13.75 34.10 27.97
N SER A 15 -13.29 34.47 26.77
CA SER A 15 -13.28 33.58 25.60
C SER A 15 -12.44 32.31 25.83
N GLY A 16 -11.30 32.44 26.53
CA GLY A 16 -10.45 31.32 26.88
C GLY A 16 -11.06 30.35 27.90
N LEU A 17 -11.77 30.87 28.90
CA LEU A 17 -12.54 30.03 29.82
C LEU A 17 -13.72 29.33 29.12
N PHE A 18 -14.43 30.02 28.22
CA PHE A 18 -15.52 29.39 27.46
C PHE A 18 -15.03 28.16 26.66
N MET A 19 -13.87 28.24 26.00
CA MET A 19 -13.28 27.09 25.29
C MET A 19 -12.97 25.91 26.23
N LEU A 20 -12.57 26.18 27.48
CA LEU A 20 -12.35 25.12 28.48
C LEU A 20 -13.65 24.50 28.99
N PHE A 21 -14.74 25.27 29.04
CA PHE A 21 -16.06 24.78 29.45
C PHE A 21 -16.77 24.01 28.35
N GLU A 22 -16.81 24.53 27.12
CA GLU A 22 -17.49 23.89 25.98
C GLU A 22 -16.73 22.66 25.46
N GLN A 23 -15.42 22.59 25.69
CA GLN A 23 -14.53 21.50 25.24
C GLN A 23 -14.80 21.05 23.78
N PRO A 24 -14.77 21.98 22.81
CA PRO A 24 -14.98 21.66 21.41
C PRO A 24 -13.92 20.68 20.87
N PHE A 25 -12.79 20.58 21.58
CA PHE A 25 -11.76 19.57 21.38
C PHE A 25 -11.08 19.18 22.69
N LYS A 26 -10.28 18.10 22.64
CA LYS A 26 -9.48 17.58 23.75
C LYS A 26 -8.01 17.44 23.35
N ILE A 27 -7.15 17.23 24.34
CA ILE A 27 -5.77 16.77 24.10
C ILE A 27 -5.83 15.47 23.28
N ASP A 28 -4.85 15.32 22.38
CA ASP A 28 -4.72 14.27 21.37
C ASP A 28 -5.72 14.31 20.19
N GLU A 29 -6.63 15.26 20.16
CA GLU A 29 -7.47 15.50 18.98
C GLU A 29 -6.76 16.39 17.94
N TRP A 30 -7.11 16.19 16.67
CA TRP A 30 -6.54 16.93 15.54
C TRP A 30 -7.45 18.09 15.14
N LEU A 31 -6.84 19.26 14.96
CA LEU A 31 -7.54 20.47 14.53
C LEU A 31 -7.01 20.96 13.18
N ASP A 32 -7.90 21.55 12.41
CA ASP A 32 -7.59 22.36 11.23
C ASP A 32 -8.29 23.71 11.35
N THR A 33 -7.50 24.76 11.51
CA THR A 33 -7.98 26.15 11.63
C THR A 33 -7.88 26.92 10.30
N GLY A 34 -7.54 26.23 9.21
CA GLY A 34 -7.20 26.81 7.91
C GLY A 34 -5.79 27.39 7.83
N THR A 35 -5.20 27.80 8.96
CA THR A 35 -3.82 28.34 9.03
C THR A 35 -2.85 27.42 9.76
N VAL A 36 -3.36 26.67 10.75
CA VAL A 36 -2.62 25.60 11.42
C VAL A 36 -3.45 24.32 11.40
N ARG A 37 -2.77 23.22 11.07
CA ARG A 37 -3.27 21.85 11.18
C ARG A 37 -2.31 21.03 12.03
N GLY A 38 -2.83 20.28 13.00
CA GLY A 38 -1.99 19.48 13.88
C GLY A 38 -2.75 18.87 15.05
N ARG A 39 -2.03 18.17 15.92
CA ARG A 39 -2.57 17.50 17.12
C ARG A 39 -2.48 18.41 18.34
N VAL A 40 -3.55 18.51 19.11
CA VAL A 40 -3.55 19.25 20.37
C VAL A 40 -2.70 18.50 21.39
N ILE A 41 -1.62 19.11 21.86
CA ILE A 41 -0.73 18.52 22.88
C ILE A 41 -0.91 19.14 24.26
N GLU A 42 -1.41 20.37 24.32
CA GLU A 42 -1.68 21.05 25.59
C GLU A 42 -2.82 22.05 25.39
N VAL A 43 -3.69 22.16 26.39
CA VAL A 43 -4.71 23.20 26.49
C VAL A 43 -4.55 23.89 27.84
N ASN A 44 -4.37 25.20 27.84
CA ASN A 44 -4.41 26.02 29.05
C ASN A 44 -5.43 27.14 28.90
N TRP A 45 -5.61 27.93 29.96
CA TRP A 45 -6.64 28.98 30.00
C TRP A 45 -6.46 30.09 28.96
N ARG A 46 -5.24 30.27 28.41
CA ARG A 46 -4.91 31.34 27.46
C ARG A 46 -4.72 30.85 26.03
N ALA A 47 -4.17 29.65 25.85
CA ALA A 47 -3.77 29.15 24.55
C ALA A 47 -3.84 27.61 24.45
N VAL A 48 -3.95 27.16 23.20
CA VAL A 48 -3.80 25.77 22.79
C VAL A 48 -2.45 25.59 22.11
N HIS A 49 -1.74 24.53 22.47
CA HIS A 49 -0.52 24.11 21.80
C HIS A 49 -0.85 23.00 20.81
N ILE A 50 -0.56 23.25 19.53
CA ILE A 50 -0.85 22.36 18.42
C ILE A 50 0.48 21.90 17.82
N ASP A 51 0.77 20.61 17.93
CA ASP A 51 1.90 19.94 17.29
C ASP A 51 1.60 19.77 15.79
N THR A 52 2.35 20.48 14.95
CA THR A 52 2.22 20.46 13.49
C THR A 52 3.09 19.41 12.82
N GLY A 53 3.84 18.61 13.59
CA GLY A 53 4.87 17.68 13.11
C GLY A 53 6.20 18.36 12.75
N SER A 54 6.21 19.68 12.54
CA SER A 54 7.41 20.50 12.30
C SER A 54 7.73 21.47 13.45
N GLY A 55 6.92 21.44 14.51
CA GLY A 55 7.04 22.30 15.67
C GLY A 55 5.72 22.45 16.41
N VAL A 56 5.72 23.23 17.49
CA VAL A 56 4.53 23.51 18.29
C VAL A 56 4.03 24.91 17.96
N ARG A 57 2.82 25.00 17.41
CA ARG A 57 2.10 26.26 17.23
C ARG A 57 1.31 26.59 18.49
N ILE A 58 1.55 27.77 19.05
CA ILE A 58 0.80 28.31 20.19
C ILE A 58 -0.32 29.20 19.66
N THR A 59 -1.57 28.78 19.79
CA THR A 59 -2.76 29.50 19.30
C THR A 59 -3.57 30.05 20.47
N PRO A 60 -3.79 31.37 20.58
CA PRO A 60 -4.62 31.95 21.63
C PRO A 60 -6.06 31.43 21.59
N ASN A 61 -6.65 31.12 22.75
CA ASN A 61 -8.01 30.57 22.82
C ASN A 61 -9.06 31.53 22.24
N SER A 62 -8.87 32.83 22.43
CA SER A 62 -9.71 33.89 21.87
C SER A 62 -9.73 33.92 20.34
N MET A 63 -8.64 33.51 19.69
CA MET A 63 -8.59 33.36 18.24
C MET A 63 -9.46 32.17 17.82
N LEU A 64 -9.28 31.01 18.45
CA LEU A 64 -10.10 29.83 18.19
C LEU A 64 -11.60 30.04 18.48
N ALA A 65 -11.91 30.85 19.49
CA ALA A 65 -13.30 31.19 19.83
C ALA A 65 -13.97 32.13 18.82
N THR A 66 -13.20 32.86 18.01
CA THR A 66 -13.73 33.85 17.05
C THR A 66 -13.60 33.42 15.58
N THR A 67 -12.80 32.38 15.30
CA THR A 67 -12.61 31.83 13.95
C THR A 67 -13.19 30.43 13.83
N ALA A 68 -13.75 30.09 12.66
CA ALA A 68 -14.15 28.72 12.39
C ALA A 68 -12.93 27.79 12.32
N PHE A 69 -13.06 26.60 12.90
CA PHE A 69 -12.07 25.52 12.79
C PHE A 69 -12.78 24.18 12.67
N THR A 70 -12.08 23.19 12.13
CA THR A 70 -12.56 21.82 11.98
C THR A 70 -11.85 20.93 12.99
N ASN A 71 -12.62 20.18 13.80
CA ASN A 71 -12.08 19.09 14.59
C ASN A 71 -12.03 17.83 13.72
N LEU A 72 -10.83 17.50 13.25
CA LEU A 72 -10.60 16.34 12.38
C LEU A 72 -10.80 15.01 13.11
N SER A 73 -10.85 15.01 14.45
CA SER A 73 -11.10 13.84 15.32
C SER A 73 -12.56 13.57 15.62
N ARG A 74 -13.50 14.41 15.15
CA ARG A 74 -14.93 14.24 15.41
C ARG A 74 -15.75 14.25 14.10
N PRO A 75 -16.68 13.29 13.91
CA PRO A 75 -16.96 12.14 14.79
C PRO A 75 -15.80 11.12 14.77
N ALA A 76 -15.67 10.38 15.88
CA ALA A 76 -14.57 9.43 16.08
C ALA A 76 -14.50 8.41 14.95
N GLY A 77 -13.28 8.18 14.41
CA GLY A 77 -13.04 7.16 13.40
C GLY A 77 -13.57 7.48 12.00
N ALA A 78 -13.99 8.71 11.72
CA ALA A 78 -14.44 9.15 10.40
C ALA A 78 -13.32 9.71 9.51
N HIS A 79 -12.06 9.46 9.85
CA HIS A 79 -10.92 10.00 9.10
C HIS A 79 -10.85 9.39 7.70
N LYS A 80 -10.88 10.27 6.70
CA LYS A 80 -10.77 9.89 5.30
C LYS A 80 -9.75 10.76 4.60
N VAL A 81 -8.98 10.13 3.74
CA VAL A 81 -8.11 10.78 2.78
C VAL A 81 -8.79 10.69 1.42
N ALA A 82 -9.01 11.84 0.80
CA ALA A 82 -9.47 11.89 -0.58
C ALA A 82 -8.32 12.35 -1.48
N MET A 83 -8.19 11.71 -2.63
CA MET A 83 -7.18 12.04 -3.63
C MET A 83 -7.81 12.04 -5.01
N THR A 84 -7.41 13.03 -5.81
CA THR A 84 -7.80 13.15 -7.21
C THR A 84 -6.65 12.67 -8.08
N THR A 85 -6.96 11.83 -9.05
CA THR A 85 -6.03 11.29 -10.06
C THR A 85 -6.62 11.51 -11.44
N ASN A 86 -5.79 11.74 -12.44
CA ASN A 86 -6.23 11.91 -13.82
C ASN A 86 -5.82 10.69 -14.66
N PHE A 87 -6.72 10.21 -15.52
CA PHE A 87 -6.46 9.13 -16.47
C PHE A 87 -6.97 9.53 -17.85
N SER A 88 -6.44 8.88 -18.88
CA SER A 88 -6.87 9.16 -20.24
C SER A 88 -8.34 8.83 -20.45
N SER A 89 -9.00 9.61 -21.31
CA SER A 89 -10.38 9.36 -21.73
C SER A 89 -10.55 8.04 -22.52
N ALA A 90 -9.45 7.45 -23.00
CA ALA A 90 -9.45 6.14 -23.64
C ALA A 90 -9.59 4.97 -22.64
N ASP A 91 -9.27 5.19 -21.37
CA ASP A 91 -9.35 4.17 -20.34
C ASP A 91 -10.80 3.95 -19.88
N ALA A 92 -11.23 2.69 -19.79
CA ALA A 92 -12.56 2.36 -19.30
C ALA A 92 -12.71 2.76 -17.81
N PRO A 93 -13.71 3.59 -17.44
CA PRO A 93 -13.84 4.12 -16.08
C PRO A 93 -13.97 3.05 -14.99
N ASP A 94 -14.63 1.94 -15.29
CA ASP A 94 -14.79 0.83 -14.34
C ASP A 94 -13.46 0.12 -14.09
N GLN A 95 -12.61 -0.05 -15.11
CA GLN A 95 -11.27 -0.63 -14.97
C GLN A 95 -10.35 0.27 -14.13
N VAL A 96 -10.42 1.59 -14.34
CA VAL A 96 -9.68 2.57 -13.52
C VAL A 96 -10.16 2.51 -12.06
N CYS A 97 -11.47 2.53 -11.82
CA CYS A 97 -12.01 2.46 -10.46
C CYS A 97 -11.67 1.15 -9.75
N GLU A 98 -11.70 0.03 -10.46
CA GLU A 98 -11.31 -1.28 -9.94
C GLU A 98 -9.83 -1.28 -9.54
N MET A 99 -8.94 -0.81 -10.41
CA MET A 99 -7.50 -0.72 -10.14
C MET A 99 -7.21 0.18 -8.93
N LEU A 100 -7.76 1.40 -8.91
CA LEU A 100 -7.58 2.35 -7.81
C LEU A 100 -8.11 1.79 -6.48
N THR A 101 -9.29 1.17 -6.50
CA THR A 101 -9.88 0.56 -5.29
C THR A 101 -9.04 -0.62 -4.79
N ARG A 102 -8.53 -1.46 -5.70
CA ARG A 102 -7.64 -2.59 -5.37
C ARG A 102 -6.35 -2.11 -4.71
N VAL A 103 -5.70 -1.09 -5.27
CA VAL A 103 -4.48 -0.49 -4.67
C VAL A 103 -4.79 0.12 -3.31
N ALA A 104 -5.91 0.84 -3.18
CA ALA A 104 -6.32 1.44 -1.90
C ALA A 104 -6.60 0.39 -0.81
N ARG A 105 -7.13 -0.79 -1.18
CA ARG A 105 -7.40 -1.90 -0.25
C ARG A 105 -6.13 -2.52 0.32
N ALA A 106 -5.01 -2.42 -0.40
CA ALA A 106 -3.73 -3.00 -0.01
C ALA A 106 -2.90 -2.08 0.89
N LEU A 107 -3.32 -0.83 1.10
CA LEU A 107 -2.53 0.13 1.87
C LEU A 107 -2.39 -0.30 3.34
N PRO A 108 -1.18 -0.24 3.93
CA PRO A 108 -0.98 -0.49 5.36
C PRO A 108 -1.75 0.47 6.26
N GLN A 109 -2.02 1.69 5.78
CA GLN A 109 -2.74 2.74 6.51
C GLN A 109 -4.27 2.60 6.41
N LEU A 110 -4.78 1.61 5.68
CA LEU A 110 -6.22 1.40 5.58
C LEU A 110 -6.77 1.02 6.96
N LYS A 111 -7.72 1.82 7.43
CA LYS A 111 -8.46 1.53 8.65
C LYS A 111 -9.07 0.14 8.61
N LEU A 112 -9.00 -0.60 9.72
CA LEU A 112 -9.58 -1.93 9.85
C LEU A 112 -11.08 -1.92 9.50
N GLY A 113 -11.49 -2.80 8.58
CA GLY A 113 -12.86 -2.87 8.05
C GLY A 113 -13.25 -1.72 7.11
N GLY A 114 -12.32 -0.83 6.80
CA GLY A 114 -12.49 0.26 5.84
C GLY A 114 -12.68 -0.26 4.42
N VAL A 115 -13.66 0.31 3.72
CA VAL A 115 -13.90 0.01 2.30
C VAL A 115 -13.56 1.25 1.49
N PRO A 116 -12.36 1.31 0.86
CA PRO A 116 -12.03 2.43 0.00
C PRO A 116 -12.94 2.45 -1.23
N ARG A 117 -13.15 3.64 -1.78
CA ARG A 117 -14.03 3.83 -2.93
C ARG A 117 -13.41 4.81 -3.92
N SER A 118 -13.35 4.39 -5.18
CA SER A 118 -13.02 5.24 -6.31
C SER A 118 -14.27 5.57 -7.10
N VAL A 119 -14.42 6.82 -7.53
CA VAL A 119 -15.53 7.28 -8.36
C VAL A 119 -15.02 8.20 -9.48
N PRO A 120 -15.55 8.10 -10.71
CA PRO A 120 -15.25 9.08 -11.75
C PRO A 120 -15.92 10.41 -11.40
N LEU A 121 -15.21 11.52 -11.65
CA LEU A 121 -15.72 12.89 -11.54
C LEU A 121 -16.05 13.50 -12.91
N GLY A 122 -15.57 12.88 -14.00
CA GLY A 122 -15.69 13.38 -15.38
C GLY A 122 -14.36 13.92 -15.90
N ALA A 123 -14.25 14.10 -17.22
CA ALA A 123 -13.04 14.62 -17.88
C ALA A 123 -11.73 13.90 -17.53
N GLY A 124 -11.78 12.58 -17.30
CA GLY A 124 -10.59 11.79 -16.91
C GLY A 124 -10.24 11.85 -15.43
N GLU A 125 -10.93 12.68 -14.62
CA GLU A 125 -10.69 12.77 -13.19
C GLU A 125 -11.41 11.68 -12.39
N TYR A 126 -10.70 11.13 -11.40
CA TYR A 126 -11.22 10.15 -10.46
C TYR A 126 -10.90 10.59 -9.03
N ARG A 127 -11.85 10.34 -8.11
CA ARG A 127 -11.64 10.54 -6.68
C ARG A 127 -11.61 9.23 -5.95
N THR A 128 -10.49 8.94 -5.29
CA THR A 128 -10.35 7.80 -4.38
C THR A 128 -10.44 8.27 -2.93
N SER A 129 -11.34 7.67 -2.17
CA SER A 129 -11.54 7.94 -0.74
C SER A 129 -11.10 6.73 0.08
N ILE A 130 -10.19 6.95 1.02
CA ILE A 130 -9.56 5.90 1.84
C ILE A 130 -9.76 6.23 3.31
N GLY A 131 -10.32 5.30 4.08
CA GLY A 131 -10.43 5.46 5.54
C GLY A 131 -9.10 5.17 6.21
N VAL A 132 -8.69 6.01 7.16
CA VAL A 132 -7.46 5.86 7.95
C VAL A 132 -7.79 5.90 9.45
N ASP A 133 -6.92 5.36 10.30
CA ASP A 133 -7.16 5.33 11.76
C ASP A 133 -6.87 6.68 12.42
N SER A 134 -5.91 7.44 11.91
CA SER A 134 -5.56 8.77 12.39
C SER A 134 -5.35 9.77 11.24
N PRO A 135 -5.63 11.08 11.44
CA PRO A 135 -5.24 12.11 10.49
C PRO A 135 -3.74 12.17 10.22
N ALA A 136 -2.92 11.64 11.13
CA ALA A 136 -1.46 11.53 10.96
C ALA A 136 -1.08 10.61 9.80
N ASP A 137 -1.87 9.54 9.58
CA ASP A 137 -1.57 8.52 8.57
C ASP A 137 -1.86 9.02 7.15
N ALA A 138 -2.54 10.16 7.02
CA ALA A 138 -2.99 10.69 5.73
C ALA A 138 -1.84 10.96 4.76
N GLY A 139 -0.71 11.47 5.26
CA GLY A 139 0.47 11.74 4.46
C GLY A 139 1.10 10.46 3.92
N ALA A 140 1.30 9.46 4.80
CA ALA A 140 1.86 8.17 4.43
C ALA A 140 0.94 7.42 3.46
N ALA A 141 -0.37 7.36 3.74
CA ALA A 141 -1.36 6.73 2.86
C ALA A 141 -1.35 7.36 1.46
N LYS A 142 -1.30 8.69 1.36
CA LYS A 142 -1.23 9.41 0.08
C LYS A 142 0.07 9.08 -0.67
N ALA A 143 1.22 9.14 0.00
CA ALA A 143 2.51 8.89 -0.64
C ALA A 143 2.60 7.45 -1.18
N THR A 144 2.22 6.47 -0.36
CA THR A 144 2.23 5.06 -0.77
C THR A 144 1.25 4.79 -1.90
N PHE A 145 0.01 5.32 -1.82
CA PHE A 145 -0.98 5.14 -2.87
C PHE A 145 -0.53 5.72 -4.20
N LEU A 146 -0.09 6.98 -4.23
CA LEU A 146 0.35 7.64 -5.47
C LEU A 146 1.52 6.90 -6.13
N ARG A 147 2.45 6.37 -5.33
CA ARG A 147 3.53 5.53 -5.82
C ARG A 147 3.02 4.22 -6.42
N TRP A 148 2.14 3.50 -5.72
CA TRP A 148 1.66 2.20 -6.18
C TRP A 148 0.73 2.28 -7.40
N ILE A 149 -0.13 3.31 -7.51
CA ILE A 149 -0.97 3.46 -8.70
C ILE A 149 -0.15 3.70 -9.96
N TRP A 150 1.03 4.30 -9.85
CA TRP A 150 1.93 4.50 -10.98
C TRP A 150 2.33 3.15 -11.60
N TYR A 151 2.69 2.17 -10.75
CA TYR A 151 3.01 0.81 -11.18
C TYR A 151 1.75 0.05 -11.62
N ALA A 152 0.68 0.11 -10.82
CA ALA A 152 -0.53 -0.66 -11.07
C ALA A 152 -1.27 -0.23 -12.34
N ALA A 153 -1.28 1.07 -12.67
CA ALA A 153 -1.85 1.58 -13.92
C ALA A 153 -1.14 0.97 -15.14
N ARG A 154 0.21 0.99 -15.14
CA ARG A 154 1.02 0.41 -16.22
C ARG A 154 0.82 -1.10 -16.36
N ARG A 155 0.77 -1.84 -15.25
CA ARG A 155 0.47 -3.29 -15.28
C ARG A 155 -0.93 -3.62 -15.83
N ALA A 156 -1.87 -2.67 -15.70
CA ALA A 156 -3.23 -2.78 -16.22
C ALA A 156 -3.40 -2.17 -17.62
N ASN A 157 -2.33 -1.64 -18.24
CA ASN A 157 -2.37 -0.88 -19.49
C ASN A 157 -3.34 0.34 -19.43
N LEU A 158 -3.35 1.04 -18.28
CA LEU A 158 -4.08 2.28 -18.05
C LEU A 158 -3.13 3.48 -18.07
N HIS A 159 -3.62 4.63 -18.52
CA HIS A 159 -2.83 5.82 -18.84
C HIS A 159 -2.99 6.90 -17.75
N LEU A 160 -2.37 6.66 -16.60
CA LEU A 160 -2.30 7.65 -15.51
C LEU A 160 -1.59 8.93 -16.01
N ASP A 161 -2.21 10.08 -15.81
CA ASP A 161 -1.75 11.40 -16.25
C ASP A 161 -1.51 11.50 -17.78
N ASP A 162 -2.32 10.78 -18.57
CA ASP A 162 -2.18 10.66 -20.04
C ASP A 162 -0.80 10.14 -20.49
N ALA A 163 -0.05 9.51 -19.57
CA ALA A 163 1.23 8.89 -19.89
C ALA A 163 1.01 7.51 -20.53
N ASP A 164 1.48 7.37 -21.76
CA ASP A 164 1.74 6.07 -22.37
C ASP A 164 3.18 5.65 -22.03
N ASP A 165 3.39 4.36 -21.76
CA ASP A 165 4.71 3.85 -21.40
C ASP A 165 4.97 2.49 -22.07
N ASP A 166 5.97 2.46 -22.97
CA ASP A 166 6.51 1.25 -23.58
C ASP A 166 7.50 0.55 -22.65
N PHE A 167 7.03 0.23 -21.44
CA PHE A 167 7.88 -0.41 -20.44
C PHE A 167 8.17 -1.87 -20.80
N SER A 168 7.17 -2.60 -21.31
CA SER A 168 7.32 -4.00 -21.73
C SER A 168 7.75 -4.12 -23.20
N SER A 169 8.79 -3.38 -23.60
CA SER A 169 9.29 -3.41 -24.98
C SER A 169 9.78 -4.81 -25.36
N PRO A 170 9.71 -5.19 -26.65
CA PRO A 170 10.14 -6.51 -27.11
C PRO A 170 11.60 -6.82 -26.76
N GLU A 171 12.48 -5.81 -26.75
CA GLU A 171 13.90 -5.95 -26.39
C GLU A 171 14.07 -6.28 -24.91
N ARG A 172 13.29 -5.66 -24.01
CA ARG A 172 13.34 -5.96 -22.58
C ARG A 172 12.80 -7.36 -22.28
N VAL A 173 11.73 -7.77 -22.97
CA VAL A 173 11.20 -9.13 -22.90
C VAL A 173 12.23 -10.15 -23.37
N ASP A 174 12.87 -9.91 -24.52
CA ASP A 174 13.91 -10.81 -25.04
C ASP A 174 15.11 -10.91 -24.11
N HIS A 175 15.55 -9.77 -23.56
CA HIS A 175 16.62 -9.73 -22.59
C HIS A 175 16.29 -10.56 -21.34
N ALA A 176 15.14 -10.31 -20.71
CA ALA A 176 14.69 -11.03 -19.51
C ALA A 176 14.51 -12.53 -19.75
N LEU A 177 13.95 -12.91 -20.89
CA LEU A 177 13.84 -14.31 -21.30
C LEU A 177 15.22 -14.96 -21.44
N HIS A 178 16.17 -14.27 -22.09
CA HIS A 178 17.51 -14.81 -22.32
C HIS A 178 18.36 -14.89 -21.05
N SER A 179 18.36 -13.83 -20.22
CA SER A 179 19.28 -13.69 -19.09
C SER A 179 18.80 -14.41 -17.83
N VAL A 180 17.49 -14.52 -17.62
CA VAL A 180 16.92 -15.06 -16.38
C VAL A 180 16.08 -16.30 -16.63
N VAL A 181 15.04 -16.22 -17.47
CA VAL A 181 14.06 -17.32 -17.58
C VAL A 181 14.65 -18.55 -18.26
N SER A 182 15.38 -18.37 -19.37
CA SER A 182 16.01 -19.47 -20.10
C SER A 182 17.01 -20.25 -19.23
N PRO A 183 17.94 -19.62 -18.49
CA PRO A 183 18.81 -20.34 -17.54
C PRO A 183 18.05 -21.03 -16.41
N THR A 184 17.07 -20.35 -15.79
CA THR A 184 16.30 -20.91 -14.67
C THR A 184 15.50 -22.14 -15.07
N LEU A 185 14.88 -22.13 -16.25
CA LEU A 185 14.09 -23.25 -16.77
C LEU A 185 14.86 -24.18 -17.71
N ARG A 186 16.13 -23.89 -17.99
CA ARG A 186 16.98 -24.62 -18.96
C ARG A 186 16.33 -24.74 -20.35
N LEU A 187 15.83 -23.62 -20.86
CA LEU A 187 15.12 -23.57 -22.14
C LEU A 187 16.08 -23.59 -23.33
N SER A 188 15.63 -24.20 -24.43
CA SER A 188 16.25 -24.05 -25.74
C SER A 188 15.92 -22.71 -26.38
N THR A 189 16.70 -22.31 -27.39
CA THR A 189 16.45 -21.07 -28.15
C THR A 189 15.07 -21.06 -28.81
N ASP A 190 14.58 -22.21 -29.29
CA ASP A 190 13.27 -22.30 -29.93
C ASP A 190 12.13 -22.18 -28.91
N GLN A 191 12.31 -22.76 -27.71
CA GLN A 191 11.37 -22.58 -26.60
C GLN A 191 11.33 -21.11 -26.15
N GLN A 192 12.49 -20.47 -26.00
CA GLN A 192 12.57 -19.05 -25.66
C GLN A 192 11.80 -18.19 -26.68
N ARG A 193 12.01 -18.41 -27.99
CA ARG A 193 11.26 -17.68 -29.03
C ARG A 193 9.75 -17.91 -28.94
N SER A 194 9.33 -19.12 -28.58
CA SER A 194 7.91 -19.46 -28.46
C SER A 194 7.22 -18.75 -27.28
N LEU A 195 7.95 -18.43 -26.21
CA LEU A 195 7.42 -17.71 -25.05
C LEU A 195 7.33 -16.20 -25.24
N ARG A 196 8.14 -15.61 -26.13
CA ARG A 196 8.24 -14.15 -26.33
C ARG A 196 6.88 -13.47 -26.52
N ALA A 197 5.99 -14.06 -27.32
CA ALA A 197 4.68 -13.47 -27.63
C ALA A 197 3.69 -13.49 -26.45
N PHE A 198 4.01 -14.24 -25.39
CA PHE A 198 3.16 -14.45 -24.21
C PHE A 198 3.84 -13.99 -22.92
N ALA A 199 4.90 -13.21 -23.07
CA ALA A 199 5.71 -12.70 -22.00
C ALA A 199 5.58 -11.19 -21.93
N ARG A 200 5.44 -10.66 -20.72
CA ARG A 200 5.40 -9.21 -20.48
C ARG A 200 6.23 -8.84 -19.27
N ILE A 201 6.90 -7.69 -19.33
CA ILE A 201 7.62 -7.13 -18.19
C ILE A 201 6.63 -6.35 -17.32
N VAL A 202 6.66 -6.61 -16.02
CA VAL A 202 5.89 -5.89 -15.00
C VAL A 202 6.82 -5.34 -13.92
N ARG A 203 6.39 -4.26 -13.28
CA ARG A 203 7.10 -3.67 -12.13
C ARG A 203 6.20 -3.50 -10.92
N TYR A 204 6.81 -3.62 -9.75
CA TYR A 204 6.18 -3.40 -8.46
C TYR A 204 6.99 -2.38 -7.68
N GLY A 205 6.30 -1.47 -6.99
CA GLY A 205 6.93 -0.54 -6.08
C GLY A 205 7.33 -1.22 -4.77
N ALA A 206 8.24 -0.61 -4.02
CA ALA A 206 8.57 -1.12 -2.69
C ALA A 206 7.31 -1.20 -1.81
N GLU A 207 7.28 -2.24 -0.97
CA GLU A 207 6.19 -2.63 -0.07
C GLU A 207 4.90 -3.08 -0.77
N GLU A 208 4.86 -3.06 -2.11
CA GLU A 208 3.68 -3.49 -2.87
C GLU A 208 3.55 -5.02 -2.85
N ILE A 209 2.31 -5.50 -2.71
CA ILE A 209 2.00 -6.93 -2.77
C ILE A 209 2.07 -7.40 -4.23
N VAL A 210 2.90 -8.41 -4.47
CA VAL A 210 3.09 -9.09 -5.76
C VAL A 210 2.15 -10.29 -5.88
N GLU A 211 1.95 -11.02 -4.78
CA GLU A 211 1.12 -12.23 -4.73
C GLU A 211 0.36 -12.28 -3.40
N TYR A 212 -0.95 -12.54 -3.45
CA TYR A 212 -1.78 -12.69 -2.24
C TYR A 212 -1.93 -14.16 -1.84
N THR A 213 -1.80 -14.45 -0.54
CA THR A 213 -2.19 -15.75 0.03
C THR A 213 -3.65 -16.04 -0.28
N GLY A 214 -3.97 -17.29 -0.64
CA GLY A 214 -5.35 -17.71 -0.87
C GLY A 214 -5.90 -17.39 -2.27
N GLU A 215 -5.21 -16.56 -3.06
CA GLU A 215 -5.57 -16.31 -4.46
C GLU A 215 -5.00 -17.39 -5.38
N VAL A 216 -5.73 -17.72 -6.46
CA VAL A 216 -5.22 -18.60 -7.51
C VAL A 216 -4.57 -17.72 -8.58
N PRO A 217 -3.25 -17.80 -8.79
CA PRO A 217 -2.55 -16.92 -9.72
C PRO A 217 -2.91 -17.27 -11.18
N ALA A 218 -3.00 -16.25 -12.02
CA ALA A 218 -3.30 -16.38 -13.44
C ALA A 218 -2.04 -16.62 -14.30
N ALA A 219 -0.86 -16.28 -13.78
CA ALA A 219 0.42 -16.30 -14.47
C ALA A 219 1.54 -16.74 -13.52
N MET A 220 2.68 -17.13 -14.09
CA MET A 220 3.94 -17.28 -13.37
C MET A 220 4.78 -16.01 -13.54
N THR A 221 5.41 -15.57 -12.45
CA THR A 221 6.13 -14.29 -12.40
C THR A 221 7.60 -14.54 -12.04
N PHE A 222 8.51 -14.27 -12.97
CA PHE A 222 9.95 -14.49 -12.80
C PHE A 222 10.64 -13.19 -12.40
N LEU A 223 11.38 -13.18 -11.30
CA LEU A 223 12.08 -11.99 -10.81
C LEU A 223 13.32 -11.74 -11.68
N ILE A 224 13.33 -10.58 -12.36
CA ILE A 224 14.43 -10.13 -13.21
C ILE A 224 15.38 -9.22 -12.41
N SER A 225 14.84 -8.40 -11.52
CA SER A 225 15.64 -7.60 -10.59
C SER A 225 14.82 -7.21 -9.35
N GLY A 226 15.53 -6.92 -8.26
CA GLY A 226 14.94 -6.61 -6.96
C GLY A 226 14.64 -7.86 -6.13
N ARG A 227 14.10 -7.64 -4.93
CA ARG A 227 13.83 -8.71 -3.95
C ARG A 227 12.39 -8.70 -3.46
N VAL A 228 11.86 -9.89 -3.21
CA VAL A 228 10.50 -10.12 -2.73
C VAL A 228 10.54 -10.94 -1.44
N GLN A 229 9.83 -10.50 -0.41
CA GLN A 229 9.68 -11.24 0.84
C GLN A 229 8.43 -12.10 0.80
N LEU A 230 8.58 -13.41 1.02
CA LEU A 230 7.47 -14.30 1.30
C LEU A 230 7.12 -14.28 2.79
N THR A 231 5.84 -14.17 3.10
CA THR A 231 5.31 -14.21 4.47
C THR A 231 4.07 -15.08 4.58
N THR A 232 3.83 -15.58 5.79
CA THR A 232 2.56 -16.20 6.17
C THR A 232 2.02 -15.50 7.41
N THR A 233 0.71 -15.56 7.60
CA THR A 233 0.08 -15.17 8.86
C THR A 233 0.10 -16.38 9.80
N ALA A 234 0.59 -16.19 11.02
CA ALA A 234 0.52 -17.19 12.09
C ALA A 234 -0.86 -17.20 12.75
N ASP A 235 -1.13 -18.20 13.59
CA ASP A 235 -2.43 -18.38 14.26
C ASP A 235 -2.82 -17.20 15.16
N ASP A 236 -1.83 -16.46 15.68
CA ASP A 236 -2.00 -15.25 16.49
C ASP A 236 -2.23 -13.96 15.66
N GLY A 237 -2.26 -14.09 14.33
CA GLY A 237 -2.40 -12.97 13.39
C GLY A 237 -1.08 -12.25 13.07
N SER A 238 0.05 -12.66 13.65
CA SER A 238 1.35 -12.06 13.32
C SER A 238 1.82 -12.45 11.92
N ILE A 239 2.50 -11.52 11.25
CA ILE A 239 3.10 -11.77 9.93
C ILE A 239 4.51 -12.32 10.15
N VAL A 240 4.74 -13.55 9.68
CA VAL A 240 6.02 -14.26 9.85
C VAL A 240 6.76 -14.33 8.51
N PRO A 241 8.01 -13.86 8.42
CA PRO A 241 8.83 -14.02 7.21
C PRO A 241 9.22 -15.48 7.01
N ILE A 242 9.06 -15.97 5.77
CA ILE A 242 9.42 -17.34 5.37
C ILE A 242 10.78 -17.35 4.67
N SER A 243 10.91 -16.57 3.59
CA SER A 243 12.13 -16.49 2.79
C SER A 243 12.12 -15.26 1.90
N THR A 244 13.31 -14.74 1.58
CA THR A 244 13.48 -13.71 0.57
C THR A 244 13.78 -14.36 -0.78
N LEU A 245 13.08 -13.93 -1.83
CA LEU A 245 13.30 -14.32 -3.21
C LEU A 245 14.13 -13.23 -3.90
N GLU A 246 15.11 -13.66 -4.67
CA GLU A 246 16.03 -12.79 -5.42
C GLU A 246 15.91 -13.07 -6.93
N GLU A 247 16.73 -12.39 -7.73
CA GLU A 247 16.82 -12.60 -9.18
C GLU A 247 16.91 -14.09 -9.55
N GLY A 248 16.17 -14.50 -10.59
CA GLY A 248 16.07 -15.89 -11.01
C GLY A 248 15.03 -16.72 -10.25
N SER A 249 14.54 -16.24 -9.11
CA SER A 249 13.39 -16.83 -8.43
C SER A 249 12.08 -16.54 -9.18
N PHE A 250 11.03 -17.28 -8.87
CA PHE A 250 9.72 -17.07 -9.50
C PHE A 250 8.55 -17.34 -8.55
N LEU A 251 7.43 -16.69 -8.82
CA LEU A 251 6.16 -16.75 -8.11
C LEU A 251 5.08 -17.34 -9.03
N GLY A 252 3.89 -17.59 -8.50
CA GLY A 252 2.75 -18.10 -9.28
C GLY A 252 2.86 -19.58 -9.69
N LEU A 253 3.75 -20.37 -9.07
CA LEU A 253 3.91 -21.81 -9.33
C LEU A 253 2.60 -22.60 -9.22
N THR A 254 1.75 -22.20 -8.28
CA THR A 254 0.41 -22.74 -8.01
C THR A 254 -0.57 -22.48 -9.14
N ALA A 255 -0.25 -21.60 -10.11
CA ALA A 255 -1.05 -21.40 -11.32
C ALA A 255 -1.19 -22.72 -12.09
N LEU A 256 -0.10 -23.48 -12.23
CA LEU A 256 -0.06 -24.76 -12.95
C LEU A 256 -0.95 -25.82 -12.30
N THR A 257 -1.10 -25.79 -10.99
CA THR A 257 -1.94 -26.73 -10.23
C THR A 257 -3.33 -26.18 -9.94
N ARG A 258 -3.60 -24.92 -10.31
CA ARG A 258 -4.82 -24.16 -9.99
C ARG A 258 -5.13 -24.17 -8.49
N GLN A 259 -4.08 -24.11 -7.69
CA GLN A 259 -4.20 -24.05 -6.23
C GLN A 259 -4.05 -22.60 -5.75
N PRO A 260 -4.62 -22.28 -4.58
CA PRO A 260 -4.34 -21.02 -3.92
C PRO A 260 -2.86 -20.88 -3.54
N ASN A 261 -2.35 -19.65 -3.55
CA ASN A 261 -1.03 -19.33 -3.04
C ASN A 261 -0.93 -19.65 -1.55
N LEU A 262 0.23 -20.18 -1.17
CA LEU A 262 0.51 -20.62 0.20
C LEU A 262 1.01 -19.48 1.09
N ALA A 263 1.47 -18.38 0.49
CA ALA A 263 2.12 -17.27 1.17
C ALA A 263 1.82 -15.96 0.43
N THR A 264 1.94 -14.84 1.13
CA THR A 264 1.87 -13.51 0.55
C THR A 264 3.27 -13.10 0.16
N ALA A 265 3.42 -12.46 -0.99
CA ALA A 265 4.69 -11.97 -1.49
C ALA A 265 4.62 -10.44 -1.63
N TYR A 266 5.54 -9.71 -1.01
CA TYR A 266 5.63 -8.25 -1.19
C TYR A 266 7.05 -7.82 -1.56
N ALA A 267 7.15 -6.75 -2.35
CA ALA A 267 8.42 -6.23 -2.82
C ALA A 267 9.17 -5.51 -1.68
N LEU A 268 10.45 -5.82 -1.46
CA LEU A 268 11.29 -5.12 -0.47
C LEU A 268 11.82 -3.79 -1.01
N GLU A 269 11.96 -3.72 -2.33
CA GLU A 269 12.41 -2.57 -3.08
C GLU A 269 11.63 -2.52 -4.39
N GLU A 270 12.04 -1.70 -5.35
CA GLU A 270 11.45 -1.80 -6.67
C GLU A 270 11.80 -3.15 -7.31
N VAL A 271 10.80 -3.85 -7.85
CA VAL A 271 10.96 -5.17 -8.46
C VAL A 271 10.58 -5.10 -9.93
N THR A 272 11.45 -5.61 -10.80
CA THR A 272 11.11 -5.91 -12.19
C THR A 272 10.95 -7.41 -12.36
N ALA A 273 9.86 -7.83 -12.99
CA ALA A 273 9.58 -9.23 -13.23
C ALA A 273 9.05 -9.48 -14.64
N LEU A 274 9.20 -10.72 -15.12
CA LEU A 274 8.58 -11.19 -16.35
C LEU A 274 7.39 -12.08 -15.99
N GLU A 275 6.19 -11.73 -16.47
CA GLU A 275 5.00 -12.56 -16.35
C GLU A 275 4.83 -13.43 -17.59
N LEU A 276 4.54 -14.71 -17.36
CA LEU A 276 4.17 -15.70 -18.36
C LEU A 276 2.78 -16.26 -18.04
N ASP A 277 1.85 -16.16 -18.99
CA ASP A 277 0.51 -16.70 -18.82
C ASP A 277 0.51 -18.20 -18.54
N ARG A 278 -0.33 -18.64 -17.60
CA ARG A 278 -0.44 -20.05 -17.19
C ARG A 278 -0.59 -21.01 -18.37
N GLN A 279 -1.42 -20.68 -19.35
CA GLN A 279 -1.71 -21.55 -20.49
C GLN A 279 -0.44 -21.90 -21.29
N HIS A 280 0.50 -20.97 -21.41
CA HIS A 280 1.73 -21.17 -22.18
C HIS A 280 2.77 -21.93 -21.37
N VAL A 281 2.85 -21.68 -20.06
CA VAL A 281 3.72 -22.49 -19.20
C VAL A 281 3.21 -23.93 -19.11
N GLU A 282 1.90 -24.16 -19.03
CA GLU A 282 1.31 -25.50 -19.08
C GLU A 282 1.74 -26.27 -20.35
N GLN A 283 1.69 -25.64 -21.52
CA GLN A 283 2.12 -26.27 -22.77
C GLN A 283 3.61 -26.60 -22.79
N LEU A 284 4.46 -25.71 -22.26
CA LEU A 284 5.90 -25.94 -22.15
C LEU A 284 6.19 -27.14 -21.24
N VAL A 285 5.54 -27.17 -20.09
CA VAL A 285 5.69 -28.18 -19.04
C VAL A 285 5.18 -29.54 -19.49
N MET A 286 4.12 -29.61 -20.31
CA MET A 286 3.64 -30.85 -20.92
C MET A 286 4.61 -31.45 -21.96
N ARG A 287 5.42 -30.61 -22.60
CA ARG A 287 6.45 -31.05 -23.56
C ARG A 287 7.75 -31.48 -22.87
N GLU A 288 8.01 -30.96 -21.67
CA GLU A 288 9.24 -31.16 -20.93
C GLU A 288 8.97 -31.71 -19.52
N PRO A 289 8.86 -33.05 -19.36
CA PRO A 289 8.51 -33.67 -18.07
C PRO A 289 9.47 -33.32 -16.92
N PHE A 290 10.72 -32.98 -17.20
CA PHE A 290 11.68 -32.57 -16.18
C PHE A 290 11.28 -31.26 -15.49
N LEU A 291 10.59 -30.34 -16.20
CA LEU A 291 10.09 -29.09 -15.63
C LEU A 291 9.01 -29.35 -14.58
N LEU A 292 8.08 -30.28 -14.86
CA LEU A 292 7.07 -30.72 -13.88
C LEU A 292 7.72 -31.19 -12.58
N GLN A 293 8.75 -32.03 -12.70
CA GLN A 293 9.43 -32.59 -11.54
C GLN A 293 10.16 -31.51 -10.73
N ASN A 294 10.86 -30.59 -11.40
CA ASN A 294 11.52 -29.46 -10.75
C ASN A 294 10.53 -28.53 -10.05
N PHE A 295 9.42 -28.19 -10.71
CA PHE A 295 8.37 -27.36 -10.13
C PHE A 295 7.69 -28.03 -8.93
N GLY A 296 7.45 -29.34 -9.00
CA GLY A 296 6.94 -30.12 -7.87
C GLY A 296 7.86 -30.05 -6.66
N HIS A 297 9.16 -30.19 -6.85
CA HIS A 297 10.15 -30.06 -5.78
C HIS A 297 10.15 -28.67 -5.13
N ILE A 298 10.16 -27.60 -5.93
CA ILE A 298 10.15 -26.22 -5.43
C ILE A 298 8.85 -25.92 -4.66
N LEU A 299 7.71 -26.39 -5.18
CA LEU A 299 6.42 -26.20 -4.52
C LEU A 299 6.36 -26.91 -3.17
N GLU A 300 6.86 -28.15 -3.09
CA GLU A 300 6.89 -28.90 -1.83
C GLU A 300 7.88 -28.30 -0.82
N GLU A 301 9.04 -27.81 -1.27
CA GLU A 301 9.98 -27.08 -0.42
C GLU A 301 9.32 -25.83 0.18
N ARG A 302 8.64 -25.02 -0.63
CA ARG A 302 7.91 -23.83 -0.17
C ARG A 302 6.79 -24.20 0.81
N ARG A 303 6.01 -25.23 0.51
CA ARG A 303 4.95 -25.73 1.39
C ARG A 303 5.50 -26.17 2.74
N SER A 304 6.63 -26.86 2.75
CA SER A 304 7.32 -27.26 3.98
C SER A 304 7.75 -26.04 4.80
N LYS A 305 8.36 -25.03 4.16
CA LYS A 305 8.77 -23.78 4.83
C LYS A 305 7.58 -23.00 5.42
N VAL A 306 6.47 -22.87 4.67
CA VAL A 306 5.23 -22.22 5.16
C VAL A 306 4.70 -22.94 6.39
N ARG A 307 4.58 -24.27 6.33
CA ARG A 307 4.07 -25.09 7.44
C ARG A 307 4.94 -24.94 8.70
N ASN A 308 6.27 -24.97 8.53
CA ASN A 308 7.18 -24.81 9.66
C ASN A 308 7.11 -23.40 10.26
N ALA A 309 7.00 -22.36 9.43
CA ALA A 309 6.87 -20.98 9.91
C ALA A 309 5.57 -20.73 10.68
N GLY A 310 4.45 -21.31 10.24
CA GLY A 310 3.16 -21.19 10.93
C GLY A 310 3.13 -21.86 12.32
N THR A 311 3.88 -22.95 12.50
CA THR A 311 3.90 -23.71 13.77
C THR A 311 4.80 -23.12 14.87
N VAL A 312 5.67 -22.16 14.57
CA VAL A 312 6.70 -21.68 15.51
C VAL A 312 6.18 -20.59 16.47
N SER A 313 4.97 -20.03 16.26
CA SER A 313 4.33 -19.08 17.19
C SER A 313 3.43 -19.76 18.25
N GLY A 314 4.00 -20.70 19.02
CA GLY A 314 3.46 -21.19 20.31
C GLY A 314 4.25 -20.61 21.49
N PRO A 315 3.65 -20.43 22.69
CA PRO A 315 3.82 -19.23 23.51
C PRO A 315 5.28 -18.95 23.90
N GLY A 316 5.85 -17.92 23.26
CA GLY A 316 7.07 -17.27 23.73
C GLY A 316 6.78 -16.56 25.05
N LYS A 317 7.41 -17.02 26.13
CA LYS A 317 7.48 -16.37 27.46
C LYS A 317 7.58 -14.84 27.34
N PRO A 318 6.89 -14.06 28.19
CA PRO A 318 7.09 -12.62 28.22
C PRO A 318 8.53 -12.34 28.65
N ALA A 319 9.29 -11.65 27.79
CA ALA A 319 10.56 -11.08 28.14
C ALA A 319 10.33 -10.05 29.26
N ALA A 320 10.88 -10.33 30.43
CA ALA A 320 10.86 -9.42 31.57
C ALA A 320 11.52 -8.10 31.17
N ALA A 321 10.73 -7.03 31.11
CA ALA A 321 11.24 -5.67 31.08
C ALA A 321 11.87 -5.38 32.44
N ALA A 322 13.20 -5.47 32.51
CA ALA A 322 13.96 -4.87 33.59
C ALA A 322 13.88 -3.34 33.43
N ARG A 323 13.16 -2.70 34.35
CA ARG A 323 13.27 -1.26 34.60
C ARG A 323 14.63 -1.00 35.24
N GLY A 324 15.41 -0.13 34.62
CA GLY A 324 16.53 0.61 35.18
C GLY A 324 16.44 2.02 34.64
#